data_AF-A0A520N6C9-F1
#
_entry.id   AF-A0A520N6C9-F1
#
_cell.length_a   1.000
_cell.length_b   1.000
_cell.length_c   1.000
_cell.angle_alpha   90.00
_cell.angle_beta   90.00
_cell.angle_gamma   90.00
#
_symmetry.space_group_name_H-M   'P 1'
#
loop_
_entity.id
_entity.type
_entity.pdbx_description
1 polymer ?
#
loop_
_entity_poly.entity_id
_entity_poly.type
_entity_poly.pdbx_seq_one_letter_code
_entity_poly.pdbx_strand_id
1 'polypeptide(L)' 'ESVRGEDGIGITVSYWRDRAAIRNWRVNVEHLAAQQMGRQEFYSWYHLRVAEVVTHRSYDAGDMVTGDK' A
#
# COMPACT_ATOMS: atom_id res chain seq x y z
N GLU A 1 -0.04 3.83 1.41
CA GLU A 1 0.30 3.75 2.84
C GLU A 1 1.50 2.84 3.04
N SER A 2 2.38 3.14 4.00
CA SER A 2 3.50 2.26 4.31
C SER A 2 3.94 2.39 5.76
N VAL A 3 4.38 1.28 6.34
CA VAL A 3 4.99 1.21 7.67
C VAL A 3 6.26 0.38 7.61
N ARG A 4 7.21 0.66 8.51
CA ARG A 4 8.47 -0.06 8.66
C ARG A 4 8.68 -0.36 10.14
N GLY A 5 8.96 -1.61 10.46
CA GLY A 5 9.37 -2.05 11.80
C GLY A 5 10.87 -1.86 12.01
N GLU A 6 11.28 -1.82 13.28
CA GLU A 6 12.70 -1.77 13.67
C GLU A 6 13.46 -3.06 13.31
N ASP A 7 12.74 -4.15 13.06
CA ASP A 7 13.24 -5.43 12.55
C ASP A 7 13.59 -5.40 11.04
N GLY A 8 13.40 -4.25 10.39
CA GLY A 8 13.64 -4.06 8.96
C GLY A 8 12.50 -4.55 8.06
N ILE A 9 11.43 -5.13 8.61
CA ILE A 9 10.26 -5.53 7.84
C ILE A 9 9.43 -4.30 7.49
N GLY A 10 8.97 -4.21 6.25
CA GLY A 10 8.05 -3.16 5.83
C GLY A 10 6.86 -3.68 5.06
N ILE A 11 5.76 -2.97 5.24
CA ILE A 11 4.51 -3.23 4.53
C ILE A 11 4.17 -1.95 3.76
N THR A 12 3.91 -2.12 2.46
CA THR A 12 3.39 -1.05 1.60
C THR A 12 2.06 -1.50 1.03
N VAL A 13 1.04 -0.65 1.20
CA VAL A 13 -0.30 -0.86 0.66
C VAL A 13 -0.61 0.27 -0.33
N SER A 14 -1.09 -0.11 -1.50
CA SER A 14 -1.52 0.81 -2.55
C SER A 14 -2.94 0.42 -2.97
N TYR A 15 -3.84 1.40 -2.93
CA TYR A 15 -5.23 1.22 -3.32
C TYR A 15 -5.42 1.61 -4.78
N TRP A 16 -6.24 0.84 -5.47
CA TRP A 16 -6.53 1.01 -6.88
C TRP A 16 -8.03 1.05 -7.07
N ARG A 17 -8.49 1.91 -7.99
CA ARG A 17 -9.91 2.03 -8.31
C ARG A 17 -10.49 0.71 -8.83
N ASP A 18 -9.73 0.00 -9.67
CA ASP A 18 -10.18 -1.22 -10.33
C ASP A 18 -8.99 -2.10 -10.77
N ARG A 19 -9.29 -3.34 -11.19
CA ARG A 19 -8.26 -4.28 -11.66
C ARG A 19 -7.59 -3.85 -12.97
N ALA A 20 -8.23 -3.01 -13.79
CA ALA A 20 -7.61 -2.53 -15.03
C ALA A 20 -6.49 -1.53 -14.71
N ALA A 21 -6.70 -0.65 -13.73
CA ALA A 21 -5.67 0.26 -13.22
C ALA A 21 -4.45 -0.51 -12.67
N ILE A 22 -4.68 -1.60 -11.93
CA ILE A 22 -3.59 -2.48 -11.45
C ILE A 22 -2.79 -3.07 -12.62
N ARG A 23 -3.49 -3.58 -13.66
CA ARG A 23 -2.82 -4.15 -14.84
C ARG A 23 -2.00 -3.10 -15.59
N ASN A 24 -2.56 -1.92 -15.81
CA ASN A 24 -1.87 -0.82 -16.51
C ASN A 24 -0.64 -0.36 -15.73
N TRP A 25 -0.71 -0.29 -14.41
CA TRP A 25 0.44 0.05 -13.59
C TRP A 25 1.52 -1.02 -13.61
N ARG A 26 1.14 -2.31 -13.60
CA ARG A 26 2.11 -3.42 -13.67
C ARG A 26 2.96 -3.39 -14.94
N VAL A 27 2.42 -2.88 -16.06
CA VAL A 27 3.14 -2.78 -17.33
C VAL A 27 3.79 -1.41 -17.56
N ASN A 28 3.70 -0.51 -16.58
CA ASN A 28 4.38 0.79 -16.64
C ASN A 28 5.90 0.56 -16.61
N VAL A 29 6.61 1.16 -17.56
CA VAL A 29 8.05 0.95 -17.79
C VAL A 29 8.90 1.37 -16.59
N GLU A 30 8.55 2.47 -15.92
CA GLU A 30 9.26 2.92 -14.71
C GLU A 30 9.05 1.93 -13.56
N HIS A 31 7.86 1.35 -13.45
CA HIS A 31 7.57 0.34 -12.44
C HIS A 31 8.31 -0.98 -12.71
N LEU A 32 8.49 -1.37 -13.97
CA LEU A 32 9.29 -2.55 -14.33
C LEU A 32 10.77 -2.38 -13.96
N ALA A 33 11.35 -1.21 -14.24
CA ALA A 33 12.72 -0.90 -13.84
C ALA A 33 12.88 -0.92 -12.30
N ALA A 34 11.92 -0.33 -11.58
CA ALA A 34 11.90 -0.37 -10.13
C ALA A 34 11.74 -1.79 -9.56
N GLN A 35 10.95 -2.66 -10.20
CA GLN A 35 10.83 -4.07 -9.80
C GLN A 35 12.14 -4.84 -9.99
N GLN A 36 12.82 -4.63 -11.11
CA GLN A 36 14.10 -5.26 -11.39
C GLN A 36 15.13 -4.87 -10.32
N MET A 37 15.27 -3.57 -10.06
CA MET A 37 16.21 -3.04 -9.06
C MET A 37 15.81 -3.48 -7.64
N GLY A 38 14.51 -3.51 -7.34
CA GLY A 38 13.97 -4.03 -6.09
C GLY A 38 14.42 -5.45 -5.78
N ARG A 39 14.38 -6.33 -6.78
CA ARG A 39 14.79 -7.74 -6.65
C ARG A 39 16.30 -7.94 -6.58
N GLN A 40 17.08 -7.05 -7.20
CA GLN A 40 18.53 -7.19 -7.29
C GLN A 40 19.24 -6.54 -6.09
N GLU A 41 18.77 -5.38 -5.64
CA GLU A 41 19.55 -4.51 -4.77
C GLU A 41 18.87 -4.23 -3.42
N PHE A 42 17.53 -4.22 -3.36
CA PHE A 42 16.82 -3.67 -2.20
C PHE A 42 16.12 -4.69 -1.31
N TYR A 43 15.74 -5.85 -1.84
CA TYR A 43 14.98 -6.85 -1.09
C TYR A 43 15.61 -8.24 -1.23
N SER A 44 15.95 -8.86 -0.09
CA SER A 44 16.31 -10.28 -0.04
C SER A 44 15.09 -11.19 -0.28
N TRP A 45 13.90 -10.72 0.07
CA TRP A 45 12.62 -11.39 -0.20
C TRP A 45 11.44 -10.41 -0.11
N TYR A 46 10.30 -10.75 -0.73
CA TYR A 46 9.03 -10.06 -0.52
C TYR A 46 7.83 -10.93 -0.96
N HIS A 47 6.62 -10.58 -0.50
CA HIS A 47 5.37 -11.16 -0.97
C HIS A 47 4.45 -10.07 -1.52
N LEU A 48 3.83 -10.32 -2.68
CA LEU A 48 2.81 -9.45 -3.26
C LEU A 48 1.43 -10.10 -3.11
N ARG A 49 0.48 -9.35 -2.54
CA ARG A 49 -0.92 -9.78 -2.40
C ARG A 49 -1.83 -8.74 -3.03
N VAL A 50 -2.83 -9.20 -3.80
CA VAL A 50 -3.85 -8.35 -4.40
C VAL A 50 -5.20 -8.82 -3.88
N ALA A 51 -5.91 -7.91 -3.21
CA ALA A 51 -7.19 -8.17 -2.59
C ALA A 51 -8.21 -7.08 -2.96
N GLU A 52 -9.49 -7.41 -2.86
CA GLU A 52 -10.59 -6.47 -3.04
C GLU A 52 -11.01 -5.91 -1.68
N VAL A 53 -11.15 -4.59 -1.60
CA VAL A 53 -11.68 -3.93 -0.41
C VAL A 53 -13.20 -3.96 -0.48
N VAL A 54 -13.83 -4.82 0.32
CA VAL A 54 -15.29 -4.98 0.35
C VAL A 54 -15.99 -4.00 1.28
N THR A 55 -15.26 -3.39 2.22
CA THR A 55 -15.78 -2.38 3.15
C THR A 55 -14.61 -1.55 3.66
N HIS A 56 -14.83 -0.24 3.81
CA HIS A 56 -13.90 0.69 4.45
C HIS A 56 -14.66 1.46 5.54
N ARG A 57 -14.06 1.57 6.73
CA ARG A 57 -14.59 2.32 7.86
C ARG A 57 -13.43 3.07 8.51
N SER A 58 -13.64 4.35 8.79
CA SER A 58 -12.72 5.17 9.57
C SER A 58 -13.41 5.61 10.85
N TYR A 59 -12.68 5.60 11.95
CA TYR A 59 -13.10 6.20 13.21
C TYR A 59 -12.13 7.32 13.53
N ASP A 60 -12.66 8.53 13.73
CA ASP A 60 -11.91 9.67 14.24
C ASP A 60 -12.47 10.01 15.63
N ALA A 61 -11.59 10.03 16.63
CA ALA A 61 -11.97 10.36 18.00
C ALA A 61 -12.23 11.87 18.19
N GLY A 62 -11.92 12.71 17.19
CA GLY A 62 -12.11 14.16 17.22
C GLY A 62 -13.56 14.63 17.26
N ASP A 63 -14.52 13.81 16.84
CA ASP A 63 -15.95 14.17 16.82
C ASP A 63 -16.64 14.08 18.20
N MET A 64 -15.93 13.65 19.25
CA MET A 64 -16.48 13.57 20.62
C MET A 64 -16.24 14.82 21.48
N VAL A 65 -15.56 15.86 20.96
CA VAL A 65 -15.26 17.09 21.74
C VAL A 65 -15.77 18.34 21.01
N THR A 66 -17.06 18.44 20.73
CA THR A 66 -17.74 19.75 20.62
C THR A 66 -19.24 19.61 20.94
N GLY A 67 -19.59 19.77 22.22
CA GLY A 67 -20.96 19.74 22.75
C GLY A 67 -20.93 19.04 24.11
N ASP A 68 -20.74 19.70 25.23
CA ASP A 68 -21.40 20.94 25.67
C ASP A 68 -20.46 21.80 26.52
N LYS A 69 -20.81 23.09 26.58
CA LYS A 69 -20.33 24.06 27.58
C LYS A 69 -20.94 23.77 28.95
#